data_AF-A0A7K4CJS7-F1
#
_entry.id   AF-A0A7K4CJS7-F1
#
_cell.length_a   1.000
_cell.length_b   1.000
_cell.length_c   1.000
_cell.angle_alpha   90.00
_cell.angle_beta   90.00
_cell.angle_gamma   90.00
#
_symmetry.space_group_name_H-M   'P 1'
#
loop_
_entity.id
_entity.type
_entity.pdbx_description
1 polymer ?
#
loop_
_entity_poly.entity_id
_entity_poly.type
_entity_poly.pdbx_seq_one_letter_code
_entity_poly.pdbx_strand_id
1 'polypeptide(L)'
;MIGRATQVVDCRESMGLAKGGGLAQRGTLSEATKPDVIAIAMSPGRRHITKPVCEITYGLRREGIQTSVLVLEAGTGVPESFPQASRGYGPTFGLNEREIEQIARHKIAVLHLGNVRSHVIHKTKEVLSQVKIPAVVVAQCPMDMEDFAREGIKTRTVKPPHQKTQTRGEVVDIVTGVTRGATCTRVKLNALAKVLNKHLVEIYDREAQEARQAAKKKKKHP
;
A
#
# COMPACT_ATOMS: atom_id res chain seq x y z
N MET A 1 6.52 28.25 3.94
CA MET A 1 6.83 27.90 5.34
C MET A 1 7.91 26.83 5.30
N ILE A 2 9.17 27.19 5.56
CA ILE A 2 10.28 26.23 5.65
C ILE A 2 10.34 25.80 7.12
N GLY A 3 9.81 24.62 7.41
CA GLY A 3 9.81 24.05 8.75
C GLY A 3 9.45 22.59 8.65
N ARG A 4 10.26 21.71 9.24
CA ARG A 4 9.92 20.29 9.37
C ARG A 4 8.70 20.21 10.28
N ALA A 5 7.59 19.71 9.79
CA ALA A 5 6.41 19.48 10.62
C ALA A 5 6.70 18.30 11.55
N THR A 6 6.59 18.51 12.86
CA THR A 6 6.64 17.43 13.84
C THR A 6 5.49 16.47 13.56
N GLN A 7 5.78 15.18 13.42
CA GLN A 7 4.78 14.15 13.25
C GLN A 7 4.75 13.30 14.52
N VAL A 8 3.57 13.19 15.13
CA VAL A 8 3.34 12.22 16.20
C VAL A 8 3.16 10.86 15.54
N VAL A 9 3.97 9.89 15.98
CA VAL A 9 3.97 8.54 15.46
C VAL A 9 3.78 7.62 16.63
N ASP A 10 2.61 7.00 16.72
CA ASP A 10 2.44 5.82 17.53
C ASP A 10 2.94 4.62 16.73
N CYS A 11 3.80 3.75 17.27
CA CYS A 11 4.53 2.74 16.49
C CYS A 11 4.57 1.36 17.14
N ARG A 12 3.83 1.11 18.21
CA ARG A 12 4.00 -0.14 18.97
C ARG A 12 2.69 -0.77 19.45
N GLU A 13 2.37 -1.90 18.83
CA GLU A 13 1.49 -2.94 19.40
C GLU A 13 2.31 -4.19 19.84
N SER A 14 3.52 -4.46 19.32
CA SER A 14 4.34 -5.63 19.71
C SER A 14 5.88 -5.55 19.44
N MET A 15 6.70 -6.34 20.17
CA MET A 15 8.18 -6.37 20.09
C MET A 15 8.73 -7.33 19.01
N GLY A 16 9.83 -6.95 18.33
CA GLY A 16 10.36 -7.69 17.19
C GLY A 16 11.36 -8.82 17.45
N LEU A 17 11.18 -9.95 16.74
CA LEU A 17 12.05 -11.14 16.81
C LEU A 17 13.00 -11.23 15.59
N ALA A 18 14.20 -10.65 15.68
CA ALA A 18 15.35 -10.90 14.78
C ALA A 18 16.61 -10.09 15.22
N LYS A 19 17.78 -10.40 14.62
CA LYS A 19 18.98 -9.53 14.67
C LYS A 19 18.62 -8.14 14.17
N GLY A 20 18.51 -7.19 15.10
CA GLY A 20 18.09 -5.81 14.82
C GLY A 20 16.97 -5.29 15.71
N GLY A 21 16.29 -6.14 16.51
CA GLY A 21 15.48 -5.76 17.69
C GLY A 21 14.38 -4.69 17.54
N GLY A 22 14.11 -4.19 16.34
CA GLY A 22 13.29 -3.01 16.09
C GLY A 22 12.52 -3.03 14.77
N LEU A 23 12.34 -4.20 14.17
CA LEU A 23 11.50 -4.36 12.98
C LEU A 23 10.04 -4.51 13.39
N ALA A 24 9.16 -3.73 12.75
CA ALA A 24 7.71 -3.83 12.91
C ALA A 24 7.23 -5.29 12.77
N GLN A 25 6.33 -5.70 13.66
CA GLN A 25 5.83 -7.06 13.79
C GLN A 25 4.45 -7.22 13.17
N ARG A 26 3.96 -8.46 13.13
CA ARG A 26 2.57 -8.76 12.72
C ARG A 26 1.59 -7.89 13.51
N GLY A 27 0.60 -7.35 12.83
CA GLY A 27 -0.41 -6.47 13.41
C GLY A 27 0.11 -5.07 13.80
N THR A 28 1.37 -4.72 13.51
CA THR A 28 1.85 -3.36 13.84
C THR A 28 1.14 -2.33 12.99
N LEU A 29 0.34 -1.50 13.64
CA LEU A 29 -0.14 -0.25 13.09
C LEU A 29 0.70 0.90 13.63
N SER A 30 1.17 1.76 12.73
CA SER A 30 1.77 3.04 13.09
C SER A 30 1.10 4.18 12.37
N GLU A 31 0.44 5.07 13.10
CA GLU A 31 -0.39 6.11 12.50
C GLU A 31 0.36 7.42 12.32
N ALA A 32 0.17 8.04 11.16
CA ALA A 32 0.47 9.46 10.97
C ALA A 32 -0.73 10.29 11.41
N THR A 33 -0.49 11.59 11.67
CA THR A 33 -1.53 12.53 12.11
C THR A 33 -2.69 12.66 11.11
N LYS A 34 -2.42 12.48 9.81
CA LYS A 34 -3.45 12.44 8.77
C LYS A 34 -3.39 11.12 8.00
N PRO A 35 -4.55 10.51 7.67
CA PRO A 35 -4.59 9.26 6.93
C PRO A 35 -4.42 9.51 5.42
N ASP A 36 -3.32 10.12 5.00
CA ASP A 36 -3.08 10.36 3.57
C ASP A 36 -2.56 9.07 2.89
N VAL A 37 -1.45 8.53 3.39
CA VAL A 37 -0.83 7.31 2.83
C VAL A 37 -0.79 6.21 3.88
N ILE A 38 -1.06 4.97 3.48
CA ILE A 38 -0.78 3.77 4.30
C ILE A 38 0.22 2.85 3.58
N ALA A 39 1.38 2.64 4.20
CA ALA A 39 2.36 1.67 3.73
C ALA A 39 2.07 0.29 4.33
N ILE A 40 1.67 -0.64 3.48
CA ILE A 40 1.33 -2.01 3.85
C ILE A 40 2.55 -2.91 3.64
N ALA A 41 2.95 -3.62 4.69
CA ALA A 41 4.01 -4.61 4.65
C ALA A 41 3.51 -6.00 5.05
N MET A 42 4.20 -7.00 4.50
CA MET A 42 3.94 -8.41 4.80
C MET A 42 4.44 -8.76 6.20
N SER A 43 3.70 -9.64 6.88
CA SER A 43 4.09 -10.23 8.16
C SER A 43 5.51 -10.80 8.12
N PRO A 44 6.33 -10.54 9.16
CA PRO A 44 7.64 -11.14 9.26
C PRO A 44 7.56 -12.67 9.41
N GLY A 45 8.59 -13.33 8.88
CA GLY A 45 8.81 -14.77 9.00
C GLY A 45 10.20 -15.13 8.47
N ARG A 46 10.58 -16.42 8.48
CA ARG A 46 11.92 -16.87 8.04
C ARG A 46 12.36 -16.31 6.67
N ARG A 47 11.41 -16.12 5.75
CA ARG A 47 11.64 -15.61 4.39
C ARG A 47 11.04 -14.21 4.14
N HIS A 48 10.37 -13.63 5.12
CA HIS A 48 9.72 -12.32 5.01
C HIS A 48 10.34 -11.38 6.04
N ILE A 49 11.08 -10.40 5.54
CA ILE A 49 11.73 -9.38 6.34
C ILE A 49 10.98 -8.08 6.06
N THR A 50 10.52 -7.40 7.11
CA THR A 50 9.72 -6.16 6.98
C THR A 50 10.55 -4.99 6.49
N LYS A 51 11.88 -5.04 6.59
CA LYS A 51 12.79 -4.10 5.91
C LYS A 51 12.56 -4.12 4.39
N PRO A 52 12.47 -2.97 3.70
CA PRO A 52 12.66 -1.59 4.18
C PRO A 52 11.38 -0.81 4.52
N VAL A 53 10.27 -1.42 4.94
CA VAL A 53 9.01 -0.66 5.16
C VAL A 53 9.19 0.53 6.11
N CYS A 54 9.94 0.35 7.21
CA CYS A 54 10.22 1.44 8.15
C CYS A 54 11.13 2.53 7.54
N GLU A 55 12.04 2.17 6.64
CA GLU A 55 12.90 3.14 5.93
C GLU A 55 12.10 3.91 4.87
N ILE A 56 11.18 3.21 4.18
CA ILE A 56 10.25 3.81 3.22
C ILE A 56 9.41 4.85 3.95
N THR A 57 8.79 4.48 5.07
CA THR A 57 7.88 5.36 5.79
C THR A 57 8.63 6.52 6.42
N TYR A 58 9.80 6.28 7.00
CA TYR A 58 10.67 7.35 7.48
C TYR A 58 11.11 8.31 6.36
N GLY A 59 11.50 7.77 5.20
CA GLY A 59 11.87 8.55 4.01
C GLY A 59 10.72 9.42 3.51
N LEU A 60 9.52 8.86 3.37
CA LEU A 60 8.32 9.59 2.94
C LEU A 60 7.93 10.70 3.93
N ARG A 61 8.00 10.41 5.24
CA ARG A 61 7.71 11.41 6.28
C ARG A 61 8.72 12.56 6.28
N ARG A 62 10.00 12.29 5.97
CA ARG A 62 11.02 13.34 5.79
C ARG A 62 10.73 14.26 4.60
N GLU A 63 10.09 13.74 3.56
CA GLU A 63 9.58 14.51 2.41
C GLU A 63 8.23 15.19 2.70
N GLY A 64 7.74 15.15 3.94
CA GLY A 64 6.50 15.80 4.37
C GLY A 64 5.23 15.00 4.09
N ILE A 65 5.34 13.77 3.59
CA ILE A 65 4.19 12.91 3.27
C ILE A 65 3.68 12.25 4.56
N GLN A 66 2.39 12.40 4.87
CA GLN A 66 1.77 11.77 6.04
C GLN A 66 1.54 10.29 5.74
N THR A 67 2.43 9.44 6.26
CA THR A 67 2.41 8.00 5.97
C THR A 67 2.22 7.19 7.24
N SER A 68 1.09 6.49 7.35
CA SER A 68 0.90 5.40 8.30
C SER A 68 1.56 4.11 7.81
N VAL A 69 1.80 3.16 8.70
CA VAL A 69 2.34 1.84 8.38
C VAL A 69 1.40 0.79 8.93
N LEU A 70 1.12 -0.24 8.15
CA LEU A 70 0.42 -1.43 8.61
C LEU A 70 1.23 -2.66 8.22
N VAL A 71 1.66 -3.44 9.20
CA VAL A 71 2.22 -4.76 8.98
C VAL A 71 1.13 -5.78 9.21
N LEU A 72 0.78 -6.51 8.17
CA LEU A 72 -0.36 -7.42 8.23
C LEU A 72 -0.16 -8.52 9.28
N GLU A 73 -1.24 -9.05 9.84
CA GLU A 73 -1.26 -10.25 10.65
C GLU A 73 -1.07 -11.50 9.79
N ALA A 74 -1.80 -11.58 8.67
CA ALA A 74 -1.78 -12.67 7.70
C ALA A 74 -1.13 -12.27 6.36
N GLY A 75 0.02 -11.62 6.41
CA GLY A 75 0.78 -11.18 5.23
C GLY A 75 1.71 -12.24 4.61
N THR A 76 1.84 -13.42 5.22
CA THR A 76 2.66 -14.52 4.68
C THR A 76 1.93 -15.34 3.61
N GLY A 77 2.65 -16.14 2.82
CA GLY A 77 2.02 -17.05 1.86
C GLY A 77 1.41 -16.38 0.63
N VAL A 78 0.38 -17.01 0.05
CA VAL A 78 -0.40 -16.53 -1.11
C VAL A 78 -1.90 -16.54 -0.78
N PRO A 79 -2.71 -15.71 -1.45
CA PRO A 79 -4.15 -15.64 -1.22
C PRO A 79 -4.87 -16.94 -1.55
N GLU A 80 -6.12 -17.06 -1.14
CA GLU A 80 -6.93 -18.24 -1.49
C GLU A 80 -7.25 -18.32 -2.97
N SER A 81 -7.40 -17.16 -3.59
CA SER A 81 -7.62 -16.95 -5.01
C SER A 81 -6.40 -17.33 -5.88
N PHE A 82 -5.28 -17.75 -5.28
CA PHE A 82 -4.08 -18.16 -6.01
C PHE A 82 -4.25 -19.56 -6.64
N PRO A 83 -3.79 -19.78 -7.89
CA PRO A 83 -3.93 -21.08 -8.56
C PRO A 83 -3.44 -22.26 -7.73
N GLN A 84 -4.31 -23.24 -7.50
CA GLN A 84 -4.10 -24.35 -6.55
C GLN A 84 -2.87 -25.20 -6.91
N ALA A 85 -2.58 -25.39 -8.20
CA ALA A 85 -1.39 -26.12 -8.67
C ALA A 85 -0.05 -25.47 -8.23
N SER A 86 -0.07 -24.21 -7.82
CA SER A 86 1.09 -23.46 -7.35
C SER A 86 0.99 -23.03 -5.88
N ARG A 87 -0.08 -23.45 -5.18
CA ARG A 87 -0.30 -23.15 -3.76
C ARG A 87 0.33 -24.26 -2.92
N GLY A 88 1.50 -23.99 -2.34
CA GLY A 88 2.11 -24.91 -1.37
C GLY A 88 1.30 -24.99 -0.06
N TYR A 89 1.63 -25.96 0.80
CA TYR A 89 1.04 -26.14 2.15
C TYR A 89 1.43 -25.05 3.18
N GLY A 90 1.66 -23.83 2.72
CA GLY A 90 2.07 -22.70 3.54
C GLY A 90 0.88 -21.94 4.16
N PRO A 91 1.17 -20.98 5.05
CA PRO A 91 0.14 -20.07 5.57
C PRO A 91 -0.56 -19.33 4.42
N THR A 92 -1.82 -18.96 4.63
CA THR A 92 -2.63 -18.20 3.65
C THR A 92 -2.43 -16.71 3.85
N PHE A 93 -2.36 -15.95 2.74
CA PHE A 93 -2.40 -14.50 2.78
C PHE A 93 -3.84 -14.01 2.89
N GLY A 94 -4.09 -13.04 3.76
CA GLY A 94 -5.41 -12.41 3.88
C GLY A 94 -5.36 -11.10 4.68
N LEU A 95 -6.50 -10.42 4.71
CA LEU A 95 -6.76 -9.27 5.56
C LEU A 95 -7.87 -9.63 6.54
N ASN A 96 -7.75 -9.18 7.78
CA ASN A 96 -8.86 -9.20 8.73
C ASN A 96 -9.72 -7.93 8.62
N GLU A 97 -10.92 -7.91 9.21
CA GLU A 97 -11.85 -6.78 9.12
C GLU A 97 -11.23 -5.47 9.65
N ARG A 98 -10.50 -5.56 10.78
CA ARG A 98 -9.79 -4.42 11.38
C ARG A 98 -8.77 -3.81 10.42
N GLU A 99 -8.01 -4.63 9.70
CA GLU A 99 -7.04 -4.20 8.70
C GLU A 99 -7.72 -3.55 7.49
N ILE A 100 -8.85 -4.10 7.03
CA ILE A 100 -9.62 -3.52 5.92
C ILE A 100 -10.09 -2.11 6.26
N GLU A 101 -10.67 -1.91 7.45
CA GLU A 101 -11.11 -0.60 7.93
C GLU A 101 -9.94 0.37 8.08
N GLN A 102 -8.82 -0.12 8.63
CA GLN A 102 -7.60 0.66 8.80
C GLN A 102 -6.98 1.09 7.48
N ILE A 103 -7.13 0.32 6.41
CA ILE A 103 -6.66 0.68 5.08
C ILE A 103 -7.65 1.62 4.39
N ALA A 104 -8.95 1.36 4.51
CA ALA A 104 -10.00 2.08 3.80
C ALA A 104 -10.13 3.56 4.19
N ARG A 105 -9.71 3.93 5.40
CA ARG A 105 -9.69 5.33 5.87
C ARG A 105 -8.61 6.20 5.21
N HIS A 106 -7.63 5.58 4.53
CA HIS A 106 -6.54 6.30 3.87
C HIS A 106 -6.87 6.68 2.44
N LYS A 107 -6.21 7.72 1.93
CA LYS A 107 -6.41 8.19 0.55
C LYS A 107 -5.73 7.31 -0.48
N ILE A 108 -4.56 6.78 -0.15
CA ILE A 108 -3.76 5.93 -1.05
C ILE A 108 -2.93 4.90 -0.26
N ALA A 109 -2.83 3.69 -0.79
CA ALA A 109 -1.98 2.63 -0.23
C ALA A 109 -0.64 2.50 -0.96
N VAL A 110 0.39 2.11 -0.23
CA VAL A 110 1.68 1.66 -0.77
C VAL A 110 1.83 0.19 -0.42
N LEU A 111 1.78 -0.70 -1.41
CA LEU A 111 1.88 -2.14 -1.21
C LEU A 111 3.34 -2.58 -1.38
N HIS A 112 4.06 -2.77 -0.26
CA HIS A 112 5.42 -3.29 -0.29
C HIS A 112 5.43 -4.82 -0.34
N LEU A 113 5.74 -5.36 -1.51
CA LEU A 113 5.62 -6.78 -1.85
C LEU A 113 7.00 -7.38 -2.21
N GLY A 114 7.00 -8.68 -2.53
CA GLY A 114 8.23 -9.44 -2.75
C GLY A 114 8.83 -9.36 -4.15
N ASN A 115 9.56 -10.42 -4.50
CA ASN A 115 10.22 -10.56 -5.81
C ASN A 115 9.53 -11.57 -6.74
N VAL A 116 8.51 -12.29 -6.25
CA VAL A 116 7.81 -13.30 -7.06
C VAL A 116 6.63 -12.62 -7.75
N ARG A 117 6.71 -12.41 -9.06
CA ARG A 117 5.76 -11.64 -9.86
C ARG A 117 4.30 -12.04 -9.62
N SER A 118 3.99 -13.33 -9.73
CA SER A 118 2.65 -13.86 -9.47
C SER A 118 2.17 -13.55 -8.05
N HIS A 119 3.03 -13.70 -7.04
CA HIS A 119 2.66 -13.37 -5.66
C HIS A 119 2.35 -11.88 -5.50
N VAL A 120 3.11 -11.00 -6.16
CA VAL A 120 2.87 -9.56 -6.13
C VAL A 120 1.50 -9.23 -6.71
N ILE A 121 1.17 -9.79 -7.88
CA ILE A 121 -0.09 -9.53 -8.57
C ILE A 121 -1.28 -10.05 -7.76
N HIS A 122 -1.27 -11.32 -7.34
CA HIS A 122 -2.40 -11.91 -6.62
C HIS A 122 -2.59 -11.32 -5.23
N LYS A 123 -1.53 -10.95 -4.50
CA LYS A 123 -1.68 -10.23 -3.23
C LYS A 123 -2.26 -8.83 -3.43
N THR A 124 -1.82 -8.14 -4.47
CA THR A 124 -2.39 -6.83 -4.83
C THR A 124 -3.88 -6.96 -5.14
N LYS A 125 -4.27 -7.99 -5.89
CA LYS A 125 -5.65 -8.32 -6.19
C LYS A 125 -6.48 -8.55 -4.93
N GLU A 126 -5.96 -9.37 -4.01
CA GLU A 126 -6.63 -9.71 -2.75
C GLU A 126 -6.83 -8.48 -1.86
N VAL A 127 -5.86 -7.58 -1.78
CA VAL A 127 -6.03 -6.32 -1.03
C VAL A 127 -7.09 -5.45 -1.71
N LEU A 128 -6.94 -5.19 -3.01
CA LEU A 128 -7.81 -4.26 -3.75
C LEU A 128 -9.20 -4.80 -4.05
N SER A 129 -9.47 -6.09 -3.92
CA SER A 129 -10.82 -6.65 -3.97
C SER A 129 -11.63 -6.23 -2.74
N GLN A 130 -10.97 -6.04 -1.61
CA GLN A 130 -11.59 -5.72 -0.32
C GLN A 130 -11.64 -4.19 -0.07
N VAL A 131 -10.60 -3.44 -0.48
CA VAL A 131 -10.53 -1.98 -0.27
C VAL A 131 -10.73 -1.16 -1.55
N LYS A 132 -11.47 -0.05 -1.44
CA LYS A 132 -11.77 0.88 -2.57
C LYS A 132 -10.88 2.12 -2.50
N ILE A 133 -9.56 1.93 -2.54
CA ILE A 133 -8.58 3.02 -2.57
C ILE A 133 -7.58 2.80 -3.71
N PRO A 134 -6.95 3.86 -4.24
CA PRO A 134 -5.82 3.74 -5.14
C PRO A 134 -4.61 3.14 -4.41
N ALA A 135 -3.76 2.41 -5.13
CA ALA A 135 -2.54 1.82 -4.60
C ALA A 135 -1.34 1.99 -5.53
N VAL A 136 -0.18 2.26 -4.92
CA VAL A 136 1.14 2.18 -5.55
C VAL A 136 1.78 0.86 -5.16
N VAL A 137 2.17 0.05 -6.14
CA VAL A 137 2.84 -1.23 -5.88
C VAL A 137 4.34 -1.04 -5.83
N VAL A 138 4.97 -1.46 -4.74
CA VAL A 138 6.43 -1.40 -4.54
C VAL A 138 6.96 -2.82 -4.44
N ALA A 139 7.79 -3.23 -5.40
CA ALA A 139 8.29 -4.60 -5.50
C ALA A 139 9.73 -4.66 -6.02
N GLN A 140 10.38 -5.82 -5.92
CA GLN A 140 11.70 -6.03 -6.51
C GLN A 140 11.60 -6.36 -8.00
N CYS A 141 10.65 -7.22 -8.37
CA CYS A 141 10.52 -7.74 -9.73
C CYS A 141 10.05 -6.68 -10.72
N PRO A 142 10.54 -6.72 -11.98
CA PRO A 142 10.00 -5.89 -13.05
C PRO A 142 8.57 -6.34 -13.36
N MET A 143 7.67 -5.36 -13.51
CA MET A 143 6.28 -5.56 -13.87
C MET A 143 5.68 -4.26 -14.40
N ASP A 144 4.57 -4.37 -15.12
CA ASP A 144 3.85 -3.25 -15.73
C ASP A 144 2.35 -3.28 -15.40
N MET A 145 1.59 -2.33 -15.92
CA MET A 145 0.13 -2.27 -15.70
C MET A 145 -0.63 -3.40 -16.41
N GLU A 146 -0.09 -3.96 -17.49
CA GLU A 146 -0.72 -5.05 -18.24
C GLU A 146 -0.70 -6.35 -17.42
N ASP A 147 0.38 -6.60 -16.68
CA ASP A 147 0.49 -7.68 -15.71
C ASP A 147 -0.69 -7.68 -14.71
N PHE A 148 -1.06 -6.52 -14.18
CA PHE A 148 -2.19 -6.40 -13.25
C PHE A 148 -3.54 -6.49 -13.96
N ALA A 149 -3.68 -5.84 -15.12
CA ALA A 149 -4.93 -5.84 -15.88
C ALA A 149 -5.33 -7.24 -16.36
N ARG A 150 -4.37 -8.09 -16.76
CA ARG A 150 -4.62 -9.48 -17.16
C ARG A 150 -5.28 -10.30 -16.05
N GLU A 151 -4.91 -10.04 -14.80
CA GLU A 151 -5.48 -10.71 -13.62
C GLU A 151 -6.77 -10.06 -13.09
N GLY A 152 -7.34 -9.09 -13.83
CA GLY A 152 -8.61 -8.45 -13.49
C GLY A 152 -8.50 -7.32 -12.48
N ILE A 153 -7.30 -6.78 -12.26
CA ILE A 153 -7.06 -5.65 -11.36
C ILE A 153 -7.26 -4.35 -12.15
N LYS A 154 -8.05 -3.42 -11.60
CA LYS A 154 -8.18 -2.08 -12.20
C LYS A 154 -6.83 -1.37 -12.15
N THR A 155 -6.41 -0.80 -13.27
CA THR A 155 -5.24 0.08 -13.30
C THR A 155 -5.59 1.43 -13.91
N ARG A 156 -4.79 2.45 -13.62
CA ARG A 156 -4.97 3.81 -14.16
C ARG A 156 -4.91 3.84 -15.69
N THR A 157 -3.97 3.10 -16.30
CA THR A 157 -3.66 3.19 -17.73
C THR A 157 -4.31 2.08 -18.55
N VAL A 158 -4.35 0.85 -18.02
CA VAL A 158 -4.85 -0.34 -18.73
C VAL A 158 -6.01 -0.94 -17.95
N LYS A 159 -7.24 -0.76 -18.45
CA LYS A 159 -8.42 -1.27 -17.76
C LYS A 159 -8.75 -2.69 -18.24
N PRO A 160 -8.93 -3.66 -17.33
CA PRO A 160 -9.49 -4.95 -17.71
C PRO A 160 -10.91 -4.78 -18.28
N PRO A 161 -11.39 -5.70 -19.12
CA PRO A 161 -12.79 -5.75 -19.50
C PRO A 161 -13.70 -5.74 -18.27
N HIS A 162 -14.84 -5.05 -18.34
CA HIS A 162 -15.72 -4.86 -17.17
C HIS A 162 -16.13 -6.19 -16.52
N GLN A 163 -16.42 -7.20 -17.35
CA GLN A 163 -16.78 -8.56 -16.92
C GLN A 163 -15.64 -9.32 -16.21
N LYS A 164 -14.38 -8.93 -16.42
CA LYS A 164 -13.20 -9.57 -15.81
C LYS A 164 -12.63 -8.77 -14.64
N THR A 165 -13.25 -7.65 -14.29
CA THR A 165 -12.77 -6.77 -13.21
C THR A 165 -13.12 -7.36 -11.86
N GLN A 166 -12.10 -7.63 -11.03
CA GLN A 166 -12.25 -8.29 -9.73
C GLN A 166 -11.86 -7.40 -8.54
N THR A 167 -11.37 -6.17 -8.80
CA THR A 167 -10.97 -5.24 -7.73
C THR A 167 -11.90 -4.04 -7.59
N ARG A 168 -12.11 -3.62 -6.34
CA ARG A 168 -12.80 -2.38 -5.99
C ARG A 168 -11.87 -1.18 -6.16
N GLY A 169 -10.67 -1.26 -5.59
CA GLY A 169 -9.57 -0.31 -5.74
C GLY A 169 -8.81 -0.48 -7.07
N GLU A 170 -7.80 0.36 -7.26
CA GLU A 170 -7.02 0.41 -8.50
C GLU A 170 -5.51 0.57 -8.25
N VAL A 171 -4.68 0.00 -9.12
CA VAL A 171 -3.24 0.25 -9.16
C VAL A 171 -2.99 1.51 -9.97
N VAL A 172 -2.41 2.53 -9.34
CA VAL A 172 -2.18 3.83 -9.96
C VAL A 172 -0.76 4.02 -10.48
N ASP A 173 0.22 3.37 -9.83
CA ASP A 173 1.64 3.43 -10.21
C ASP A 173 2.42 2.23 -9.63
N ILE A 174 3.63 2.01 -10.15
CA ILE A 174 4.50 0.88 -9.77
C ILE A 174 5.94 1.38 -9.59
N VAL A 175 6.55 1.05 -8.45
CA VAL A 175 7.98 1.29 -8.20
C VAL A 175 8.69 -0.05 -8.03
N THR A 176 9.46 -0.44 -9.04
CA THR A 176 10.21 -1.71 -9.06
C THR A 176 11.64 -1.55 -8.53
N GLY A 177 12.34 -2.65 -8.24
CA GLY A 177 13.73 -2.66 -7.77
C GLY A 177 13.90 -2.30 -6.29
N VAL A 178 12.87 -2.43 -5.47
CA VAL A 178 12.95 -2.32 -4.00
C VAL A 178 13.00 -3.73 -3.40
N THR A 179 14.15 -4.08 -2.82
CA THR A 179 14.42 -5.44 -2.32
C THR A 179 14.10 -5.58 -0.84
N ARG A 180 13.32 -6.61 -0.49
CA ARG A 180 13.05 -6.96 0.92
C ARG A 180 14.34 -7.39 1.63
N GLY A 181 14.52 -6.93 2.86
CA GLY A 181 15.73 -7.20 3.64
C GLY A 181 16.94 -6.31 3.28
N ALA A 182 16.86 -5.53 2.20
CA ALA A 182 17.89 -4.58 1.82
C ALA A 182 17.47 -3.15 2.16
N THR A 183 18.44 -2.24 2.27
CA THR A 183 18.16 -0.81 2.47
C THR A 183 17.61 -0.20 1.18
N CYS A 184 16.55 0.60 1.30
CA CYS A 184 15.96 1.29 0.16
C CYS A 184 16.89 2.43 -0.29
N THR A 185 17.25 2.47 -1.57
CA THR A 185 18.13 3.51 -2.08
C THR A 185 17.40 4.86 -2.14
N ARG A 186 18.15 5.97 -2.00
CA ARG A 186 17.58 7.32 -2.11
C ARG A 186 16.85 7.55 -3.43
N VAL A 187 17.38 7.00 -4.52
CA VAL A 187 16.75 7.08 -5.85
C VAL A 187 15.35 6.48 -5.84
N LYS A 188 15.17 5.30 -5.22
CA LYS A 188 13.87 4.63 -5.14
C LYS A 188 12.91 5.31 -4.17
N LEU A 189 13.41 5.82 -3.04
CA LEU A 189 12.61 6.62 -2.12
C LEU A 189 12.08 7.90 -2.79
N ASN A 190 12.95 8.62 -3.52
CA ASN A 190 12.57 9.83 -4.24
C ASN A 190 11.57 9.54 -5.37
N ALA A 191 11.75 8.43 -6.09
CA ALA A 191 10.80 7.98 -7.10
C ALA A 191 9.43 7.73 -6.48
N LEU A 192 9.37 7.00 -5.35
CA LEU A 192 8.13 6.74 -4.63
C LEU A 192 7.48 8.02 -4.11
N ALA A 193 8.26 8.94 -3.52
CA ALA A 193 7.75 10.22 -3.04
C ALA A 193 7.17 11.08 -4.18
N LYS A 194 7.85 11.13 -5.33
CA LYS A 194 7.39 11.85 -6.52
C LYS A 194 6.05 11.31 -7.04
N VAL A 195 5.94 9.98 -7.12
CA VAL A 195 4.71 9.29 -7.52
C VAL A 195 3.58 9.59 -6.56
N LEU A 196 3.82 9.44 -5.26
CA LEU A 196 2.81 9.68 -4.23
C LEU A 196 2.33 11.13 -4.21
N ASN A 197 3.25 12.11 -4.27
CA ASN A 197 2.89 13.52 -4.29
C ASN A 197 2.02 13.87 -5.50
N LYS A 198 2.35 13.35 -6.69
CA LYS A 198 1.52 13.53 -7.89
C LYS A 198 0.08 13.06 -7.64
N HIS A 199 -0.08 11.84 -7.12
CA HIS A 199 -1.40 11.27 -6.89
C HIS A 199 -2.16 11.91 -5.73
N LEU A 200 -1.48 12.30 -4.66
CA LEU A 200 -2.09 13.01 -3.55
C LEU A 200 -2.66 14.35 -4.00
N VAL A 201 -1.92 15.12 -4.81
CA VAL A 201 -2.42 16.38 -5.39
C VAL A 201 -3.68 16.13 -6.23
N GLU A 202 -3.66 15.14 -7.14
CA GLU A 202 -4.82 14.76 -7.95
C GLU A 202 -6.05 14.40 -7.07
N ILE A 203 -5.82 13.69 -5.95
CA ILE A 203 -6.89 13.31 -5.01
C ILE A 203 -7.44 14.53 -4.26
N TYR A 204 -6.58 15.40 -3.72
CA TYR A 204 -7.02 16.61 -3.01
C TYR A 204 -7.80 17.55 -3.92
N ASP A 205 -7.36 17.72 -5.16
CA ASP A 205 -8.06 18.56 -6.14
C ASP A 205 -9.46 18.01 -6.44
N ARG A 206 -9.59 16.69 -6.60
CA ARG A 206 -10.89 16.02 -6.79
C ARG A 206 -11.81 16.22 -5.59
N GLU A 207 -11.32 15.98 -4.37
CA GLU A 207 -12.09 16.18 -3.14
C GLU A 207 -12.54 17.65 -2.98
N ALA A 208 -11.66 18.61 -3.29
CA ALA A 208 -11.98 20.02 -3.24
C ALA A 208 -13.06 20.41 -4.27
N GLN A 209 -13.02 19.84 -5.47
CA GLN A 209 -14.05 20.02 -6.49
C GLN A 209 -15.40 19.43 -6.04
N GLU A 210 -15.40 18.21 -5.51
CA GLU A 210 -16.60 17.54 -5.00
C GLU A 210 -17.23 18.33 -3.84
N ALA A 211 -16.41 18.83 -2.90
CA ALA A 211 -16.88 19.68 -1.80
C ALA A 211 -17.49 21.00 -2.30
N ARG A 212 -16.86 21.64 -3.30
CA ARG A 212 -17.39 22.86 -3.93
C ARG A 212 -18.73 22.58 -4.64
N GLN A 213 -18.86 21.45 -5.33
CA GLN A 213 -20.10 21.06 -6.00
C GLN A 213 -21.20 20.74 -4.99
N ALA A 214 -20.89 20.04 -3.90
CA ALA A 214 -21.83 19.75 -2.82
C ALA A 214 -22.34 21.03 -2.14
N ALA A 215 -21.44 22.00 -1.87
CA ALA A 215 -21.81 23.29 -1.31
C ALA A 215 -22.72 24.09 -2.26
N LYS A 216 -22.48 24.05 -3.57
CA LYS A 216 -23.35 24.67 -4.59
C LYS A 216 -24.73 24.02 -4.67
N LYS A 217 -24.82 22.68 -4.54
CA LYS A 217 -26.10 21.95 -4.50
C LYS A 217 -26.92 22.29 -3.26
N LYS A 218 -26.30 22.34 -2.07
CA LYS A 218 -26.96 22.73 -0.82
C LYS A 218 -27.50 24.17 -0.84
N LYS A 219 -26.85 25.09 -1.57
CA LYS A 219 -27.35 26.46 -1.75
C LYS A 219 -28.49 26.60 -2.77
N LYS A 220 -28.73 25.59 -3.62
CA LYS A 220 -29.77 25.61 -4.66
C LYS A 220 -31.09 24.95 -4.25
N HIS A 221 -31.12 24.22 -3.14
CA HIS A 221 -32.34 23.65 -2.55
C HIS A 221 -32.34 24.02 -1.05
N PRO A 222 -32.81 25.22 -0.69
CA PRO A 222 -33.10 25.57 0.70
C PRO A 222 -34.25 24.73 1.26
#